data_AF-A0A963DBG0-F1
#
_entry.id   AF-A0A963DBG0-F1
#
_cell.length_a   1.000
_cell.length_b   1.000
_cell.length_c   1.000
_cell.angle_alpha   90.00
_cell.angle_beta   90.00
_cell.angle_gamma   90.00
#
_symmetry.space_group_name_H-M   'P 1'
#
loop_
_entity.id
_entity.type
_entity.pdbx_description
1 polymer ?
#
loop_
_entity_poly.entity_id
_entity_poly.type
_entity_poly.pdbx_seq_one_letter_code
_entity_poly.pdbx_strand_id
1 'polypeptide(L)'
;MKTTAERQREITRSKALVHMLRDRIGETSVYGFAGRYDGLMQGTSNTQESKKWRPVFSGKQPLSTRALASLSELFPDAPQLHQDGPANLWRAMWGTLEESRVVVADDLNAWQSFDVALAEFEADLLLAESYGAPLTLQHLAKAVALHRLHHDLLGLGGAGTCRCVRRCVDDENVQAALRRIAVLDDVRANLAAIASNPLAGIPADQRWDVLETKLDWIS
;
A
#
# COMPACT_ATOMS: atom_id res chain seq x y z
N MET A 1 8.60 -18.11 16.97
CA MET A 1 9.51 -16.95 17.04
C MET A 1 9.31 -16.17 15.75
N LYS A 2 8.89 -14.89 15.78
CA LYS A 2 8.63 -14.13 14.55
C LYS A 2 9.93 -13.94 13.76
N THR A 3 9.90 -14.10 12.45
CA THR A 3 11.06 -13.86 11.59
C THR A 3 11.42 -12.37 11.56
N THR A 4 12.67 -12.02 11.21
CA THR A 4 13.09 -10.61 11.06
C THR A 4 12.21 -9.85 10.07
N ALA A 5 11.79 -10.52 8.98
CA ALA A 5 10.89 -9.95 7.98
C ALA A 5 9.48 -9.68 8.53
N GLU A 6 8.89 -10.64 9.26
CA GLU A 6 7.59 -10.45 9.92
C GLU A 6 7.63 -9.30 10.92
N ARG A 7 8.70 -9.21 11.71
CA ARG A 7 8.88 -8.11 12.66
C ARG A 7 8.96 -6.76 11.93
N GLN A 8 9.66 -6.68 10.80
CA GLN A 8 9.74 -5.45 10.02
C GLN A 8 8.36 -5.05 9.45
N ARG A 9 7.58 -6.01 8.93
CA ARG A 9 6.21 -5.76 8.44
C ARG A 9 5.34 -5.16 9.54
N GLU A 10 5.38 -5.73 10.74
CA GLU A 10 4.62 -5.22 11.89
C GLU A 10 5.04 -3.80 12.28
N ILE A 11 6.35 -3.50 12.25
CA ILE A 11 6.86 -2.14 12.48
C ILE A 11 6.30 -1.17 11.43
N THR A 12 6.34 -1.53 10.14
CA THR A 12 5.82 -0.70 9.06
C THR A 12 4.32 -0.46 9.19
N ARG A 13 3.52 -1.51 9.48
CA ARG A 13 2.07 -1.40 9.73
C ARG A 13 1.78 -0.43 10.87
N SER A 14 2.46 -0.61 11.99
CA SER A 14 2.26 0.21 13.18
C SER A 14 2.66 1.66 12.96
N LYS A 15 3.78 1.90 12.28
CA LYS A 15 4.23 3.24 11.91
C LYS A 15 3.19 3.92 11.00
N ALA A 16 2.78 3.26 9.91
CA ALA A 16 1.76 3.82 9.02
C ALA A 16 0.47 4.18 9.76
N LEU A 17 -0.05 3.26 10.60
CA LEU A 17 -1.28 3.50 11.36
C LEU A 17 -1.17 4.77 12.21
N VAL A 18 -0.13 4.92 13.04
CA VAL A 18 -0.06 6.08 13.95
C VAL A 18 0.12 7.40 13.20
N HIS A 19 0.80 7.42 12.05
CA HIS A 19 0.88 8.63 11.21
C HIS A 19 -0.45 8.94 10.51
N MET A 20 -1.20 7.92 10.06
CA MET A 20 -2.55 8.10 9.51
C MET A 20 -3.51 8.65 10.56
N LEU A 21 -3.49 8.10 11.78
CA LEU A 21 -4.35 8.56 12.88
C LEU A 21 -3.97 9.97 13.34
N ARG A 22 -2.66 10.31 13.36
CA ARG A 22 -2.19 11.67 13.61
C ARG A 22 -2.81 12.68 12.66
N ASP A 23 -2.77 12.38 11.37
CA ASP A 23 -3.33 13.28 10.37
C ASP A 23 -4.85 13.42 10.49
N ARG A 24 -5.55 12.32 10.83
CA ARG A 24 -7.01 12.33 11.05
C ARG A 24 -7.44 13.22 12.21
N ILE A 25 -6.63 13.33 13.27
CA ILE A 25 -6.93 14.23 14.39
C ILE A 25 -6.34 15.64 14.23
N GLY A 26 -5.77 15.94 13.07
CA GLY A 26 -5.26 17.27 12.72
C GLY A 26 -3.94 17.64 13.39
N GLU A 27 -3.17 16.66 13.85
CA GLU A 27 -1.88 16.89 14.50
C GLU A 27 -0.72 16.74 13.51
N THR A 28 0.40 17.40 13.79
CA THR A 28 1.61 17.34 12.93
C THR A 28 2.81 16.73 13.64
N SER A 29 2.74 16.58 14.97
CA SER A 29 3.84 16.07 15.78
C SER A 29 3.39 14.89 16.66
N VAL A 30 4.36 14.05 17.06
CA VAL A 30 4.11 12.93 17.99
C VAL A 30 3.64 13.45 19.35
N TYR A 31 4.12 14.62 19.78
CA TYR A 31 3.73 15.23 21.05
C TYR A 31 2.29 15.74 21.00
N GLY A 32 1.91 16.42 19.91
CA GLY A 32 0.54 16.85 19.67
C GLY A 32 -0.43 15.67 19.58
N PHE A 33 -0.05 14.61 18.84
CA PHE A 33 -0.81 13.36 18.82
C PHE A 33 -1.05 12.78 20.20
N ALA A 34 0.01 12.66 21.01
CA ALA A 34 -0.09 12.10 22.35
C ALA A 34 -1.00 12.92 23.27
N GLY A 35 -0.83 14.25 23.29
CA GLY A 35 -1.66 15.12 24.12
C GLY A 35 -3.13 15.13 23.68
N ARG A 36 -3.40 15.13 22.36
CA ARG A 36 -4.76 15.07 21.86
C ARG A 36 -5.42 13.71 22.12
N TYR A 37 -4.66 12.62 21.98
CA TYR A 37 -5.11 11.29 22.37
C TYR A 37 -5.45 11.20 23.86
N ASP A 38 -4.56 11.67 24.73
CA ASP A 38 -4.77 11.66 26.20
C ASP A 38 -6.01 12.48 26.57
N GLY A 39 -6.23 13.64 25.93
CA GLY A 39 -7.42 14.47 26.11
C GLY A 39 -8.72 13.79 25.67
N LEU A 40 -8.70 13.08 24.53
CA LEU A 40 -9.85 12.31 24.04
C LEU A 40 -10.19 11.12 24.96
N MET A 41 -9.18 10.52 25.58
CA MET A 41 -9.35 9.47 26.61
C MET A 41 -9.69 10.04 27.99
N GLN A 42 -10.10 11.32 28.08
CA GLN A 42 -10.44 12.01 29.33
C GLN A 42 -9.32 11.95 30.40
N GLY A 43 -8.05 11.93 29.96
CA GLY A 43 -6.90 11.87 30.86
C GLY A 43 -6.67 10.51 31.54
N THR A 44 -7.43 9.47 31.19
CA THR A 44 -7.17 8.09 31.66
C THR A 44 -5.87 7.51 31.09
N SER A 45 -5.31 8.16 30.07
CA SER A 45 -4.02 7.86 29.48
C SER A 45 -3.04 9.02 29.70
N ASN A 46 -1.78 8.67 29.95
CA ASN A 46 -0.69 9.63 30.08
C ASN A 46 0.44 9.27 29.10
N THR A 47 0.09 9.19 27.83
CA THR A 47 1.00 8.76 26.75
C THR A 47 1.97 9.85 26.32
N GLN A 48 1.60 11.11 26.55
CA GLN A 48 2.43 12.28 26.29
C GLN A 48 3.65 12.35 27.21
N GLU A 49 3.45 12.27 28.54
CA GLU A 49 4.55 12.30 29.50
C GLU A 49 5.39 11.03 29.44
N SER A 50 4.75 9.87 29.31
CA SER A 50 5.44 8.57 29.22
C SER A 50 6.17 8.35 27.88
N LYS A 51 5.98 9.24 26.89
CA LYS A 51 6.59 9.14 25.55
C LYS A 51 6.27 7.82 24.83
N LYS A 52 5.16 7.16 25.19
CA LYS A 52 4.76 5.82 24.73
C LYS A 52 4.73 5.70 23.20
N TRP A 53 4.30 6.75 22.50
CA TRP A 53 4.16 6.72 21.05
C TRP A 53 5.47 6.93 20.29
N ARG A 54 6.51 7.52 20.90
CA ARG A 54 7.75 7.87 20.19
C ARG A 54 8.44 6.67 19.52
N PRO A 55 8.61 5.51 20.19
CA PRO A 55 9.23 4.35 19.56
C PRO A 55 8.44 3.82 18.35
N VAL A 56 7.12 3.94 18.37
CA VAL A 56 6.25 3.50 17.27
C VAL A 56 6.34 4.45 16.09
N PHE A 57 6.22 5.76 16.33
CA PHE A 57 6.36 6.78 15.28
C PHE A 57 7.73 6.75 14.60
N SER A 58 8.80 6.43 15.35
CA SER A 58 10.15 6.30 14.81
C SER A 58 10.43 4.94 14.16
N GLY A 59 9.48 4.00 14.17
CA GLY A 59 9.68 2.64 13.64
C GLY A 59 10.68 1.79 14.42
N LYS A 60 10.92 2.09 15.71
CA LYS A 60 11.80 1.28 16.57
C LYS A 60 11.09 0.05 17.12
N GLN A 61 9.78 0.15 17.32
CA GLN A 61 8.94 -0.90 17.90
C GLN A 61 7.58 -0.94 17.21
N PRO A 62 7.00 -2.15 17.02
CA PRO A 62 5.61 -2.26 16.60
C PRO A 62 4.67 -1.87 17.75
N LEU A 63 3.41 -1.60 17.41
CA LEU A 63 2.35 -1.48 18.41
C LEU A 63 2.16 -2.81 19.13
N SER A 64 1.92 -2.74 20.44
CA SER A 64 1.43 -3.89 21.18
C SER A 64 -0.07 -4.07 20.93
N THR A 65 -0.57 -5.30 21.07
CA THR A 65 -2.01 -5.61 20.96
C THR A 65 -2.86 -4.73 21.89
N ARG A 66 -2.38 -4.48 23.11
CA ARG A 66 -3.05 -3.57 24.07
C ARG A 66 -3.08 -2.12 23.59
N ALA A 67 -2.01 -1.65 22.96
CA ALA A 67 -1.98 -0.30 22.40
C ALA A 67 -2.93 -0.17 21.20
N LEU A 68 -3.01 -1.19 20.35
CA LEU A 68 -3.96 -1.22 19.23
C LEU A 68 -5.41 -1.26 19.73
N ALA A 69 -5.71 -2.09 20.74
CA ALA A 69 -7.04 -2.14 21.36
C ALA A 69 -7.45 -0.78 21.93
N SER A 70 -6.54 -0.10 22.65
CA SER A 70 -6.80 1.23 23.18
C SER A 70 -7.00 2.28 22.08
N LEU A 71 -6.26 2.21 20.96
CA LEU A 71 -6.51 3.05 19.79
C LEU A 71 -7.89 2.76 19.18
N SER A 72 -8.34 1.51 19.18
CA SER A 72 -9.64 1.15 18.61
C SER A 72 -10.85 1.69 19.38
N GLU A 73 -10.66 2.07 20.65
CA GLU A 73 -11.70 2.75 21.43
C GLU A 73 -12.03 4.15 20.86
N LEU A 74 -11.03 4.84 20.29
CA LEU A 74 -11.22 6.15 19.64
C LEU A 74 -11.35 6.07 18.12
N PHE A 75 -10.73 5.06 17.51
CA PHE A 75 -10.71 4.85 16.06
C PHE A 75 -11.14 3.40 15.76
N PRO A 76 -12.45 3.12 15.66
CA PRO A 76 -12.94 1.75 15.51
C PRO A 76 -12.35 0.99 14.31
N ASP A 77 -11.93 1.69 13.27
CA ASP A 77 -11.30 1.13 12.06
C ASP A 77 -9.78 0.90 12.19
N ALA A 78 -9.14 1.31 13.29
CA ALA A 78 -7.69 1.18 13.48
C ALA A 78 -7.16 -0.26 13.36
N PRO A 79 -7.82 -1.31 13.90
CA PRO A 79 -7.38 -2.68 13.70
C PRO A 79 -7.37 -3.08 12.22
N GLN A 80 -8.41 -2.71 11.48
CA GLN A 80 -8.51 -3.01 10.05
C GLN A 80 -7.43 -2.26 9.26
N LEU A 81 -7.23 -0.96 9.52
CA LEU A 81 -6.17 -0.18 8.87
C LEU A 81 -4.76 -0.70 9.18
N HIS A 82 -4.54 -1.21 10.39
CA HIS A 82 -3.26 -1.82 10.76
C HIS A 82 -3.01 -3.10 9.94
N GLN A 83 -4.03 -3.93 9.77
CA GLN A 83 -3.96 -5.18 9.02
C GLN A 83 -3.85 -4.96 7.51
N ASP A 84 -4.76 -4.17 6.94
CA ASP A 84 -4.97 -4.00 5.51
C ASP A 84 -4.09 -2.90 4.90
N GLY A 85 -3.79 -1.87 5.69
CA GLY A 85 -3.03 -0.71 5.26
C GLY A 85 -3.84 0.30 4.46
N PRO A 86 -3.21 1.42 4.09
CA PRO A 86 -3.86 2.42 3.26
C PRO A 86 -4.20 1.82 1.90
N ALA A 87 -5.46 1.97 1.47
CA ALA A 87 -5.97 1.42 0.22
C ALA A 87 -5.70 -0.10 0.02
N ASN A 88 -5.68 -0.88 1.11
CA ASN A 88 -5.37 -2.31 1.12
C ASN A 88 -3.93 -2.68 0.74
N LEU A 89 -2.97 -1.74 0.80
CA LEU A 89 -1.59 -1.98 0.39
C LEU A 89 -0.89 -3.12 1.17
N TRP A 90 -1.12 -3.25 2.48
CA TRP A 90 -0.52 -4.34 3.25
C TRP A 90 -1.13 -5.69 2.91
N ARG A 91 -2.44 -5.70 2.64
CA ARG A 91 -3.14 -6.89 2.15
C ARG A 91 -2.55 -7.32 0.80
N ALA A 92 -2.36 -6.38 -0.13
CA ALA A 92 -1.73 -6.63 -1.43
C ALA A 92 -0.27 -7.10 -1.30
N MET A 93 0.53 -6.53 -0.41
CA MET A 93 1.96 -6.85 -0.31
C MET A 93 2.26 -8.12 0.50
N TRP A 94 1.53 -8.35 1.59
CA TRP A 94 1.90 -9.35 2.60
C TRP A 94 0.77 -10.30 2.98
N GLY A 95 -0.45 -10.06 2.51
CA GLY A 95 -1.56 -10.99 2.70
C GLY A 95 -1.37 -12.29 1.91
N THR A 96 -2.24 -13.25 2.15
CA THR A 96 -2.34 -14.47 1.33
C THR A 96 -2.72 -14.13 -0.11
N LEU A 97 -2.67 -15.13 -0.99
CA LEU A 97 -3.11 -14.95 -2.37
C LEU A 97 -4.61 -14.62 -2.46
N GLU A 98 -5.43 -15.27 -1.62
CA GLU A 98 -6.86 -14.98 -1.52
C GLU A 98 -7.13 -13.55 -1.04
N GLU A 99 -6.39 -13.10 -0.02
CA GLU A 99 -6.47 -11.72 0.46
C GLU A 99 -6.03 -10.71 -0.61
N SER A 100 -5.03 -11.06 -1.42
CA SER A 100 -4.58 -10.23 -2.55
C SER A 100 -5.63 -10.18 -3.67
N ARG A 101 -6.34 -11.29 -3.93
CA ARG A 101 -7.45 -11.35 -4.89
C ARG A 101 -8.58 -10.40 -4.51
N VAL A 102 -8.87 -10.25 -3.21
CA VAL A 102 -9.89 -9.30 -2.72
C VAL A 102 -9.58 -7.85 -3.13
N VAL A 103 -8.29 -7.47 -3.22
CA VAL A 103 -7.88 -6.09 -3.59
C VAL A 103 -8.31 -5.73 -5.02
N VAL A 104 -8.41 -6.72 -5.90
CA VAL A 104 -8.72 -6.56 -7.33
C VAL A 104 -10.01 -7.29 -7.70
N ALA A 105 -10.83 -7.66 -6.71
CA ALA A 105 -12.02 -8.47 -6.93
C ALA A 105 -13.03 -7.76 -7.84
N ASP A 106 -13.21 -6.45 -7.66
CA ASP A 106 -14.12 -5.67 -8.50
C ASP A 106 -13.66 -5.68 -9.97
N ASP A 107 -12.35 -5.53 -10.22
CA ASP A 107 -11.77 -5.60 -11.56
C ASP A 107 -11.93 -7.01 -12.15
N LEU A 108 -11.65 -8.06 -11.38
CA LEU A 108 -11.81 -9.45 -11.81
C LEU A 108 -13.27 -9.88 -12.00
N ASN A 109 -14.22 -9.20 -11.35
CA ASN A 109 -15.66 -9.45 -11.53
C ASN A 109 -16.21 -8.67 -12.72
N ALA A 110 -15.67 -7.48 -12.98
CA ALA A 110 -16.01 -6.68 -14.16
C ALA A 110 -15.53 -7.35 -15.45
N TRP A 111 -14.34 -7.95 -15.40
CA TRP A 111 -13.68 -8.53 -16.57
C TRP A 111 -13.66 -10.05 -16.49
N GLN A 112 -14.22 -10.71 -17.51
CA GLN A 112 -14.45 -12.17 -17.52
C GLN A 112 -13.16 -13.01 -17.44
N SER A 113 -11.99 -12.44 -17.72
CA SER A 113 -10.70 -13.11 -17.61
C SER A 113 -9.66 -12.26 -16.90
N PHE A 114 -8.72 -12.95 -16.21
CA PHE A 114 -7.60 -12.30 -15.53
C PHE A 114 -6.71 -11.51 -16.49
N ASP A 115 -6.47 -12.03 -17.70
CA ASP A 115 -5.64 -11.37 -18.71
C ASP A 115 -6.25 -10.05 -19.20
N VAL A 116 -7.58 -10.00 -19.36
CA VAL A 116 -8.29 -8.78 -19.72
C VAL A 116 -8.28 -7.79 -18.57
N ALA A 117 -8.56 -8.24 -17.33
CA ALA A 117 -8.48 -7.36 -16.16
C ALA A 117 -7.10 -6.72 -15.98
N LEU A 118 -6.04 -7.50 -16.22
CA LEU A 118 -4.67 -6.99 -16.17
C LEU A 118 -4.38 -6.02 -17.34
N ALA A 119 -4.85 -6.34 -18.54
CA ALA A 119 -4.68 -5.48 -19.71
C ALA A 119 -5.38 -4.12 -19.52
N GLU A 120 -6.63 -4.12 -19.04
CA GLU A 120 -7.39 -2.91 -18.74
C GLU A 120 -6.69 -2.06 -17.68
N PHE A 121 -6.23 -2.67 -16.58
CA PHE A 121 -5.48 -1.94 -15.57
C PHE A 121 -4.14 -1.37 -16.09
N GLU A 122 -3.44 -2.09 -16.97
CA GLU A 122 -2.23 -1.58 -17.60
C GLU A 122 -2.54 -0.39 -18.53
N ALA A 123 -3.61 -0.49 -19.32
CA ALA A 123 -4.09 0.59 -20.18
C ALA A 123 -4.44 1.85 -19.36
N ASP A 124 -5.15 1.70 -18.25
CA ASP A 124 -5.48 2.80 -17.34
C ASP A 124 -4.23 3.56 -16.86
N LEU A 125 -3.16 2.83 -16.51
CA LEU A 125 -1.90 3.45 -16.08
C LEU A 125 -1.15 4.12 -17.24
N LEU A 126 -1.21 3.55 -18.45
CA LEU A 126 -0.62 4.17 -19.65
C LEU A 126 -1.36 5.44 -20.06
N LEU A 127 -2.69 5.46 -19.94
CA LEU A 127 -3.49 6.67 -20.14
C LEU A 127 -3.18 7.71 -19.06
N ALA A 128 -3.07 7.30 -17.80
CA ALA A 128 -2.67 8.21 -16.73
C ALA A 128 -1.29 8.82 -16.99
N GLU A 129 -0.35 8.04 -17.54
CA GLU A 129 0.95 8.52 -17.97
C GLU A 129 0.87 9.53 -19.12
N SER A 130 0.08 9.25 -20.16
CA SER A 130 -0.05 10.14 -21.32
C SER A 130 -0.73 11.46 -20.99
N TYR A 131 -1.72 11.44 -20.09
CA TYR A 131 -2.46 12.63 -19.64
C TYR A 131 -1.85 13.30 -18.41
N GLY A 132 -0.78 12.75 -17.83
CA GLY A 132 -0.19 13.26 -16.58
C GLY A 132 -1.13 13.19 -15.37
N ALA A 133 -2.07 12.25 -15.37
CA ALA A 133 -3.01 12.06 -14.28
C ALA A 133 -2.32 11.49 -13.03
N PRO A 134 -2.68 11.95 -11.82
CA PRO A 134 -2.03 11.52 -10.59
C PRO A 134 -2.40 10.08 -10.22
N LEU A 135 -1.39 9.26 -9.89
CA LEU A 135 -1.62 7.93 -9.36
C LEU A 135 -1.87 7.96 -7.84
N THR A 136 -2.51 6.91 -7.33
CA THR A 136 -2.93 6.82 -5.92
C THR A 136 -2.40 5.55 -5.28
N LEU A 137 -2.49 5.45 -3.95
CA LEU A 137 -2.14 4.21 -3.23
C LEU A 137 -3.00 3.02 -3.65
N GLN A 138 -4.21 3.24 -4.16
CA GLN A 138 -5.05 2.19 -4.71
C GLN A 138 -4.47 1.61 -5.99
N HIS A 139 -3.93 2.45 -6.88
CA HIS A 139 -3.21 1.98 -8.07
C HIS A 139 -2.00 1.13 -7.67
N LEU A 140 -1.22 1.56 -6.68
CA LEU A 140 -0.10 0.77 -6.17
C LEU A 140 -0.56 -0.58 -5.59
N ALA A 141 -1.61 -0.59 -4.77
CA ALA A 141 -2.14 -1.82 -4.18
C ALA A 141 -2.63 -2.79 -5.25
N LYS A 142 -3.38 -2.31 -6.26
CA LYS A 142 -3.83 -3.12 -7.40
C LYS A 142 -2.65 -3.67 -8.22
N ALA A 143 -1.66 -2.83 -8.54
CA ALA A 143 -0.48 -3.25 -9.29
C ALA A 143 0.29 -4.37 -8.59
N VAL A 144 0.47 -4.25 -7.26
CA VAL A 144 1.13 -5.29 -6.45
C VAL A 144 0.28 -6.56 -6.40
N ALA A 145 -1.03 -6.44 -6.18
CA ALA A 145 -1.94 -7.59 -6.13
C ALA A 145 -1.96 -8.36 -7.44
N LEU A 146 -2.13 -7.67 -8.58
CA LEU A 146 -2.10 -8.26 -9.92
C LEU A 146 -0.75 -8.90 -10.23
N HIS A 147 0.36 -8.26 -9.85
CA HIS A 147 1.69 -8.86 -10.03
C HIS A 147 1.83 -10.17 -9.27
N ARG A 148 1.43 -10.21 -7.99
CA ARG A 148 1.51 -11.42 -7.17
C ARG A 148 0.60 -12.53 -7.70
N LEU A 149 -0.63 -12.18 -8.08
CA LEU A 149 -1.58 -13.14 -8.68
C LEU A 149 -1.04 -13.70 -9.99
N HIS A 150 -0.52 -12.85 -10.88
CA HIS A 150 0.08 -13.29 -12.14
C HIS A 150 1.30 -14.19 -11.90
N HIS A 151 2.18 -13.81 -10.98
CA HIS A 151 3.37 -14.60 -10.65
C HIS A 151 3.00 -15.99 -10.10
N ASP A 152 2.03 -16.06 -9.19
CA ASP A 152 1.61 -17.32 -8.58
C ASP A 152 0.80 -18.20 -9.56
N LEU A 153 -0.02 -17.61 -10.43
CA LEU A 153 -0.85 -18.35 -11.39
C LEU A 153 -0.05 -18.86 -12.60
N LEU A 154 0.89 -18.06 -13.12
CA LEU A 154 1.56 -18.33 -14.38
C LEU A 154 3.06 -18.61 -14.23
N GLY A 155 3.62 -18.48 -13.02
CA GLY A 155 5.05 -18.65 -12.75
C GLY A 155 5.94 -17.60 -13.42
N LEU A 156 5.35 -16.53 -13.97
CA LEU A 156 6.04 -15.51 -14.77
C LEU A 156 5.87 -14.13 -14.14
N GLY A 157 6.96 -13.35 -14.08
CA GLY A 157 6.87 -11.90 -13.89
C GLY A 157 6.48 -11.27 -15.22
N GLY A 158 5.19 -11.05 -15.46
CA GLY A 158 4.74 -10.43 -16.70
C GLY A 158 5.27 -9.00 -16.83
N ALA A 159 5.71 -8.62 -18.03
CA ALA A 159 6.23 -7.26 -18.29
C ALA A 159 5.27 -6.15 -17.85
N GLY A 160 3.99 -6.29 -18.17
CA GLY A 160 2.97 -5.33 -17.77
C GLY A 160 2.88 -5.17 -16.25
N THR A 161 2.82 -6.28 -15.50
CA THR A 161 2.70 -6.19 -14.03
C THR A 161 3.93 -5.56 -13.37
N CYS A 162 5.14 -5.90 -13.82
CA CYS A 162 6.38 -5.29 -13.34
C CYS A 162 6.42 -3.79 -13.65
N ARG A 163 6.02 -3.39 -14.86
CA ARG A 163 5.95 -1.98 -15.27
C ARG A 163 4.94 -1.21 -14.43
N CYS A 164 3.74 -1.75 -14.23
CA CYS A 164 2.70 -1.12 -13.41
C CYS A 164 3.17 -0.84 -11.98
N VAL A 165 3.84 -1.82 -11.34
CA VAL A 165 4.41 -1.65 -10.00
C VAL A 165 5.48 -0.56 -10.00
N ARG A 166 6.42 -0.61 -10.94
CA ARG A 166 7.48 0.42 -11.05
C ARG A 166 6.90 1.81 -11.24
N ARG A 167 5.95 1.96 -12.17
CA ARG A 167 5.30 3.25 -12.47
C ARG A 167 4.59 3.83 -11.25
N CYS A 168 3.92 3.01 -10.47
CA CYS A 168 3.28 3.43 -9.22
C CYS A 168 4.31 3.85 -8.16
N VAL A 169 5.40 3.08 -7.99
CA VAL A 169 6.46 3.39 -7.01
C VAL A 169 7.21 4.68 -7.37
N ASP A 170 7.42 4.92 -8.66
CA ASP A 170 8.13 6.10 -9.17
C ASP A 170 7.23 7.35 -9.24
N ASP A 171 5.90 7.21 -9.10
CA ASP A 171 4.96 8.33 -9.15
C ASP A 171 5.08 9.29 -7.96
N GLU A 172 5.14 10.58 -8.23
CA GLU A 172 5.33 11.60 -7.19
C GLU A 172 4.19 11.65 -6.17
N ASN A 173 2.94 11.44 -6.60
CA ASN A 173 1.77 11.49 -5.71
C ASN A 173 1.73 10.28 -4.79
N VAL A 174 2.04 9.10 -5.34
CA VAL A 174 2.19 7.87 -4.55
C VAL A 174 3.33 8.02 -3.54
N GLN A 175 4.49 8.53 -3.96
CA GLN A 175 5.61 8.78 -3.06
C GLN A 175 5.25 9.80 -1.97
N ALA A 176 4.56 10.89 -2.31
CA ALA A 176 4.11 11.88 -1.34
C ALA A 176 3.15 11.26 -0.32
N ALA A 177 2.19 10.44 -0.76
CA ALA A 177 1.28 9.73 0.12
C ALA A 177 2.01 8.76 1.06
N LEU A 178 3.00 8.01 0.57
CA LEU A 178 3.81 7.11 1.39
C LEU A 178 4.75 7.85 2.37
N ARG A 179 5.30 9.01 1.98
CA ARG A 179 6.10 9.88 2.87
C ARG A 179 5.26 10.43 4.01
N ARG A 180 4.02 10.84 3.71
CA ARG A 180 3.07 11.39 4.69
C ARG A 180 2.83 10.43 5.86
N ILE A 181 2.78 9.13 5.58
CA ILE A 181 2.65 8.05 6.58
C ILE A 181 3.99 7.42 7.00
N ALA A 182 5.10 8.00 6.57
CA ALA A 182 6.48 7.61 6.90
C ALA A 182 6.90 6.18 6.53
N VAL A 183 6.36 5.59 5.45
CA VAL A 183 6.69 4.21 5.01
C VAL A 183 7.27 4.10 3.60
N LEU A 184 7.62 5.23 2.96
CA LEU A 184 8.15 5.23 1.60
C LEU A 184 9.33 4.25 1.44
N ASP A 185 10.34 4.37 2.30
CA ASP A 185 11.56 3.56 2.17
C ASP A 185 11.27 2.07 2.42
N ASP A 186 10.40 1.75 3.38
CA ASP A 186 10.00 0.36 3.65
C ASP A 186 9.28 -0.26 2.44
N VAL A 187 8.34 0.50 1.84
CA VAL A 187 7.60 0.03 0.65
C VAL A 187 8.53 -0.15 -0.54
N ARG A 188 9.43 0.82 -0.81
CA ARG A 188 10.43 0.72 -1.88
C ARG A 188 11.34 -0.48 -1.69
N ALA A 189 11.82 -0.71 -0.47
CA ALA A 189 12.67 -1.87 -0.18
C ALA A 189 11.96 -3.21 -0.44
N ASN A 190 10.67 -3.32 -0.07
CA ASN A 190 9.89 -4.53 -0.32
C ASN A 190 9.57 -4.76 -1.81
N LEU A 191 9.41 -3.69 -2.59
CA LEU A 191 9.07 -3.76 -4.01
C LEU A 191 10.29 -3.65 -4.95
N ALA A 192 11.50 -3.50 -4.39
CA ALA A 192 12.72 -3.25 -5.15
C ALA A 192 13.00 -4.32 -6.22
N ALA A 193 12.80 -5.59 -5.90
CA ALA A 193 13.01 -6.69 -6.83
C ALA A 193 12.04 -6.65 -8.03
N ILE A 194 10.79 -6.24 -7.79
CA ILE A 194 9.76 -6.14 -8.83
C ILE A 194 10.03 -4.90 -9.69
N ALA A 195 10.29 -3.76 -9.06
CA ALA A 195 10.50 -2.48 -9.75
C ALA A 195 11.82 -2.44 -10.53
N SER A 196 12.84 -3.18 -10.08
CA SER A 196 14.15 -3.28 -10.77
C SER A 196 14.18 -4.38 -11.82
N ASN A 197 13.07 -5.11 -12.03
CA ASN A 197 12.99 -6.12 -13.07
C ASN A 197 13.20 -5.46 -14.45
N PRO A 198 14.07 -5.97 -15.33
CA PRO A 198 14.29 -5.41 -16.66
C PRO A 198 13.00 -5.23 -17.47
N LEU A 199 12.03 -6.12 -17.29
CA LEU A 199 10.73 -6.05 -17.95
C LEU A 199 9.89 -4.83 -17.52
N ALA A 200 10.17 -4.26 -16.34
CA ALA A 200 9.54 -3.02 -15.90
C ALA A 200 10.01 -1.79 -16.69
N GLY A 201 11.13 -1.92 -17.43
CA GLY A 201 11.69 -0.86 -18.26
C GLY A 201 11.15 -0.84 -19.70
N ILE A 202 10.17 -1.70 -20.04
CA ILE A 202 9.62 -1.74 -21.39
C ILE A 202 8.87 -0.43 -21.69
N PRO A 203 9.19 0.24 -22.82
CA PRO A 203 8.54 1.48 -23.24
C PRO A 203 7.02 1.38 -23.42
N ALA A 204 6.31 2.50 -23.24
CA ALA A 204 4.85 2.57 -23.29
C ALA A 204 4.26 2.18 -24.66
N ASP A 205 4.88 2.61 -25.76
CA ASP A 205 4.53 2.27 -27.15
C ASP A 205 4.50 0.75 -27.37
N GLN A 206 5.55 0.06 -26.94
CA GLN A 206 5.61 -1.41 -27.04
C GLN A 206 4.57 -2.12 -26.17
N ARG A 207 4.07 -1.47 -25.12
CA ARG A 207 2.98 -2.03 -24.30
C ARG A 207 1.64 -1.82 -24.98
N TRP A 208 1.40 -0.67 -25.61
CA TRP A 208 0.18 -0.43 -26.39
C TRP A 208 -0.02 -1.47 -27.50
N ASP A 209 1.04 -1.81 -28.26
CA ASP A 209 0.98 -2.85 -29.30
C ASP A 209 0.54 -4.22 -28.75
N VAL A 210 0.97 -4.56 -27.53
CA VAL A 210 0.58 -5.82 -26.87
C VAL A 210 -0.87 -5.78 -26.40
N LEU A 211 -1.33 -4.63 -25.93
CA LEU A 211 -2.69 -4.44 -25.41
C LEU A 211 -3.74 -4.39 -26.52
N GLU A 212 -3.39 -3.90 -27.71
CA GLU A 212 -4.29 -3.88 -28.88
C GLU A 212 -4.81 -5.28 -29.23
N THR A 213 -4.00 -6.32 -29.01
CA THR A 213 -4.42 -7.72 -29.24
C THR A 213 -5.38 -8.27 -28.18
N LYS A 214 -5.59 -7.55 -27.08
CA LYS A 214 -6.32 -7.99 -25.88
C LYS A 214 -7.54 -7.14 -25.57
N LEU A 215 -7.57 -5.89 -26.03
CA LEU A 215 -8.58 -4.90 -25.68
C LEU A 215 -9.30 -4.41 -26.93
N ASP A 216 -10.59 -4.73 -27.03
CA ASP A 216 -11.43 -4.45 -28.20
C ASP A 216 -11.66 -2.94 -28.47
N TRP A 217 -11.36 -2.07 -27.50
CA TRP A 217 -11.58 -0.62 -27.62
C TRP A 217 -10.37 0.17 -28.13
N ILE A 218 -9.20 -0.47 -28.26
CA ILE A 218 -7.98 0.18 -28.74
C ILE A 218 -7.97 0.33 -30.28
N SER A 219 -8.72 -0.52 -30.98
CA SER A 219 -8.83 -0.59 -32.45
C SER A 219 -9.68 0.51 -33.09
#